data_AF-A0A1B2DMB5-F1
#
_entry.id   AF-A0A1B2DMB5-F1
#
_cell.length_a   1.000
_cell.length_b   1.000
_cell.length_c   1.000
_cell.angle_alpha   90.00
_cell.angle_beta   90.00
_cell.angle_gamma   90.00
#
_symmetry.space_group_name_H-M   'P 1'
#
loop_
_entity.id
_entity.type
_entity.pdbx_description
1 polymer ?
#
loop_
_entity_poly.entity_id
_entity_poly.type
_entity_poly.pdbx_seq_one_letter_code
_entity_poly.pdbx_strand_id
1 'polypeptide(L)'
;MAHNSFTWGDLAVNEGYLSFWIMIMAFILMTTGWAEYVGAGRSRLIVAVLCLFAQPFHYLVPIYGAAVEIYASIIIVAAAVCWSFRRGADGESRRYLLLCACLTGIILGAIQKLYRLDPVFFWLDPAWDGGLLGGLLAAAFSVKPGHQFGILLLAVAMAELANGLLSSGTYMARIGSLAWWDSFWLAFACARLISIAFHLLRASYSKVAGEEAAWRNKGGSSPK
;
A
#
# COMPACT_ATOMS: atom_id res chain seq x y z
N MET A 1 8.39 -6.76 -43.37
CA MET A 1 9.11 -5.90 -42.40
C MET A 1 8.10 -5.54 -41.32
N ALA A 2 8.13 -6.28 -40.21
CA ALA A 2 7.19 -6.08 -39.11
C ALA A 2 7.63 -4.87 -38.29
N HIS A 3 6.79 -3.83 -38.26
CA HIS A 3 6.94 -2.69 -37.37
C HIS A 3 6.56 -3.16 -35.97
N ASN A 4 7.54 -3.48 -35.14
CA ASN A 4 7.33 -3.71 -33.71
C ASN A 4 6.97 -2.37 -33.06
N SER A 5 5.69 -2.03 -33.03
CA SER A 5 5.18 -0.99 -32.15
C SER A 5 5.19 -1.55 -30.73
N PHE A 6 6.33 -1.41 -30.06
CA PHE A 6 6.46 -1.61 -28.62
C PHE A 6 5.57 -0.58 -27.92
N THR A 7 4.34 -0.98 -27.59
CA THR A 7 3.39 -0.15 -26.85
C THR A 7 3.74 -0.29 -25.37
N TRP A 8 3.81 0.84 -24.67
CA TRP A 8 4.03 0.87 -23.22
C TRP A 8 2.99 0.07 -22.41
N GLY A 9 1.85 -0.29 -23.03
CA GLY A 9 0.86 -1.21 -22.47
C GLY A 9 1.40 -2.62 -22.22
N ASP A 10 2.28 -3.15 -23.09
CA ASP A 10 2.75 -4.53 -22.97
C ASP A 10 3.75 -4.72 -21.81
N LEU A 11 4.45 -3.65 -21.39
CA LEU A 11 5.28 -3.66 -20.19
C LEU A 11 4.46 -3.59 -18.90
N ALA A 12 3.26 -3.01 -18.93
CA ALA A 12 2.34 -2.93 -17.80
C ALA A 12 1.54 -4.23 -17.58
N VAL A 13 1.51 -5.13 -18.58
CA VAL A 13 0.71 -6.37 -18.56
C VAL A 13 1.45 -7.56 -17.90
N ASN A 14 2.76 -7.45 -17.64
CA ASN A 14 3.49 -8.54 -17.00
C ASN A 14 3.37 -8.46 -15.47
N GLU A 15 2.64 -9.42 -14.89
CA GLU A 15 2.39 -9.51 -13.46
C GLU A 15 3.73 -9.46 -12.69
N GLY A 16 3.90 -8.47 -11.81
CA GLY A 16 5.08 -8.32 -10.97
C GLY A 16 6.12 -7.33 -11.47
N TYR A 17 5.93 -6.75 -12.67
CA TYR A 17 6.84 -5.75 -13.22
C TYR A 17 6.89 -4.49 -12.33
N LEU A 18 5.74 -4.01 -11.88
CA LEU A 18 5.66 -2.85 -10.98
C LEU A 18 6.30 -3.14 -9.63
N SER A 19 6.03 -4.31 -9.05
CA SER A 19 6.63 -4.76 -7.79
C SER A 19 8.15 -4.76 -7.87
N PHE A 20 8.70 -5.27 -8.97
CA PHE A 20 10.14 -5.30 -9.20
C PHE A 20 10.74 -3.89 -9.27
N TRP A 21 10.13 -2.99 -10.05
CA TRP A 21 10.59 -1.61 -10.17
C TRP A 21 10.50 -0.84 -8.86
N ILE A 22 9.38 -0.96 -8.14
CA ILE A 22 9.21 -0.32 -6.84
C ILE A 22 10.23 -0.86 -5.83
N MET A 23 10.53 -2.16 -5.86
CA MET A 23 11.57 -2.74 -5.02
C MET A 23 12.97 -2.23 -5.37
N ILE A 24 13.31 -2.11 -6.66
CA ILE A 24 14.59 -1.52 -7.08
C ILE A 24 14.69 -0.07 -6.60
N MET A 25 13.65 0.73 -6.81
CA MET A 25 13.62 2.12 -6.33
C MET A 25 13.76 2.18 -4.81
N ALA A 26 13.05 1.32 -4.07
CA ALA A 26 13.17 1.23 -2.61
C ALA A 26 14.58 0.82 -2.17
N PHE A 27 15.23 -0.10 -2.89
CA PHE A 27 16.60 -0.52 -2.62
C PHE A 27 17.60 0.62 -2.85
N ILE A 28 17.46 1.36 -3.96
CA ILE A 28 18.27 2.55 -4.26
C ILE A 28 18.06 3.62 -3.19
N LEU A 29 16.82 3.89 -2.80
CA LEU A 29 16.51 4.87 -1.77
C LEU A 29 17.07 4.47 -0.39
N MET A 30 17.12 3.18 -0.06
CA MET A 30 17.78 2.72 1.17
C MET A 30 19.29 2.89 1.14
N THR A 31 19.93 2.54 0.01
CA THR A 31 21.39 2.65 -0.12
C THR A 31 21.87 4.10 -0.17
N THR A 32 21.03 5.02 -0.65
CA THR A 32 21.33 6.47 -0.74
C THR A 32 21.02 7.24 0.55
N GLY A 33 20.60 6.58 1.64
CA GLY A 33 20.37 7.22 2.95
C GLY A 33 18.95 7.75 3.16
N TRP A 34 18.02 7.57 2.22
CA TRP A 34 16.61 7.95 2.35
C TRP A 34 15.75 6.89 3.07
N ALA A 35 16.40 5.90 3.72
CA ALA A 35 15.72 4.76 4.35
C ALA A 35 14.66 5.18 5.38
N GLU A 36 14.89 6.26 6.12
CA GLU A 36 13.94 6.79 7.11
C GLU A 36 12.66 7.34 6.45
N TYR A 37 12.78 7.95 5.27
CA TYR A 37 11.65 8.50 4.52
C TYR A 37 10.87 7.43 3.77
N VAL A 38 11.53 6.39 3.27
CA VAL A 38 10.84 5.24 2.68
C VAL A 38 10.09 4.46 3.75
N GLY A 39 10.66 4.37 4.96
CA GLY A 39 10.03 3.67 6.07
C GLY A 39 9.93 2.15 5.88
N ALA A 40 10.51 1.61 4.81
CA ALA A 40 10.79 0.18 4.72
C ALA A 40 12.07 -0.07 5.53
N GLY A 41 11.97 -0.79 6.64
CA GLY A 41 13.16 -1.26 7.34
C GLY A 41 13.85 -2.36 6.52
N ARG A 42 15.15 -2.61 6.76
CA ARG A 42 15.90 -3.71 6.14
C ARG A 42 15.17 -5.06 6.27
N SER A 43 14.48 -5.30 7.40
CA SER A 43 13.65 -6.48 7.61
C SER A 43 12.42 -6.58 6.69
N ARG A 44 11.82 -5.44 6.31
CA ARG A 44 10.63 -5.40 5.44
C ARG A 44 10.99 -5.65 3.98
N LEU A 45 12.15 -5.18 3.53
CA LEU A 45 12.69 -5.55 2.22
C LEU A 45 13.02 -7.03 2.13
N ILE A 46 13.60 -7.61 3.18
CA ILE A 46 13.88 -9.05 3.20
C ILE A 46 12.58 -9.85 3.09
N VAL A 47 11.52 -9.43 3.77
CA VAL A 47 10.19 -10.05 3.64
C VAL A 47 9.65 -9.88 2.22
N ALA A 48 9.77 -8.70 1.60
CA ALA A 48 9.35 -8.45 0.23
C ALA A 48 10.08 -9.34 -0.79
N VAL A 49 11.41 -9.46 -0.66
CA VAL A 49 12.24 -10.35 -1.48
C VAL A 49 11.81 -11.80 -1.28
N LEU A 50 11.60 -12.23 -0.04
CA LEU A 50 11.16 -13.58 0.28
C LEU A 50 9.77 -13.89 -0.34
N CYS A 51 8.91 -12.88 -0.50
CA CYS A 51 7.60 -13.02 -1.16
C CYS A 51 7.69 -13.19 -2.67
N LEU A 52 8.69 -12.57 -3.30
CA LEU A 52 9.00 -12.80 -4.73
C LEU A 52 9.52 -14.23 -4.95
N PHE A 53 10.36 -14.73 -4.04
CA PHE A 53 10.86 -16.11 -4.13
C PHE A 53 9.81 -17.17 -3.77
N ALA A 54 8.76 -16.81 -3.01
CA ALA A 54 7.68 -17.72 -2.61
C ALA A 54 6.56 -17.86 -3.65
N GLN A 55 6.63 -17.16 -4.79
CA GLN A 55 5.65 -17.21 -5.87
C GLN A 55 5.34 -18.60 -6.46
N PRO A 56 6.29 -19.57 -6.61
CA PRO A 56 5.96 -20.85 -7.20
C PRO A 56 5.05 -21.72 -6.32
N PHE A 57 4.96 -21.42 -5.02
CA PHE A 57 4.12 -22.17 -4.08
C PHE A 57 2.74 -21.53 -3.97
N HIS A 58 1.77 -22.10 -4.68
CA HIS A 58 0.36 -21.71 -4.62
C HIS A 58 -0.50 -22.90 -4.20
N TYR A 59 -1.55 -22.60 -3.44
CA TYR A 59 -2.55 -23.57 -3.00
C TYR A 59 -3.92 -23.11 -3.47
N LEU A 60 -4.63 -23.99 -4.17
CA LEU A 60 -6.02 -23.81 -4.55
C LEU A 60 -6.92 -24.33 -3.42
N VAL A 61 -7.67 -23.44 -2.79
CA VAL A 61 -8.63 -23.78 -1.74
C VAL A 61 -10.04 -23.46 -2.25
N PRO A 62 -10.90 -24.48 -2.44
CA PRO A 62 -12.31 -24.24 -2.75
C PRO A 62 -13.05 -23.83 -1.47
N ILE A 63 -13.63 -22.63 -1.44
CA ILE A 63 -14.42 -22.10 -0.33
C ILE A 63 -15.83 -21.83 -0.84
N TYR A 64 -16.84 -22.55 -0.32
CA TYR A 64 -18.27 -22.34 -0.65
C TYR A 64 -18.58 -22.22 -2.16
N GLY A 65 -17.89 -22.99 -3.01
CA GLY A 65 -18.08 -22.99 -4.47
C GLY A 65 -17.30 -21.91 -5.24
N ALA A 66 -16.54 -21.05 -4.56
CA ALA A 66 -15.55 -20.16 -5.16
C ALA A 66 -14.14 -20.75 -5.03
N ALA A 67 -13.38 -20.73 -6.12
CA ALA A 67 -11.99 -21.17 -6.09
C ALA A 67 -11.08 -20.00 -5.69
N VAL A 68 -10.39 -20.13 -4.57
CA VAL A 68 -9.45 -19.13 -4.04
C VAL A 68 -8.03 -19.68 -4.19
N GLU A 69 -7.19 -18.95 -4.93
CA GLU A 69 -5.76 -19.22 -5.01
C GLU A 69 -5.03 -18.43 -3.93
N ILE A 70 -4.39 -19.15 -3.02
CA ILE A 70 -3.61 -18.57 -1.93
C ILE A 70 -2.14 -18.88 -2.17
N TYR A 71 -1.32 -17.84 -2.36
CA TYR A 71 0.11 -17.97 -2.56
C TYR A 71 0.84 -17.99 -1.21
N ALA A 72 1.90 -18.79 -1.07
CA ALA A 72 2.66 -18.92 0.18
C ALA A 72 3.25 -17.58 0.67
N SER A 73 3.44 -16.61 -0.24
CA SER A 73 3.86 -15.25 0.07
C SER A 73 2.95 -14.56 1.10
N ILE A 74 1.63 -14.80 1.07
CA ILE A 74 0.71 -14.15 2.01
C ILE A 74 0.90 -14.68 3.43
N ILE A 75 1.23 -15.96 3.59
CA ILE A 75 1.44 -16.60 4.91
C ILE A 75 2.69 -16.01 5.56
N ILE A 76 3.76 -15.83 4.76
CA ILE A 76 5.02 -15.23 5.19
C ILE A 76 4.78 -13.79 5.67
N VAL A 77 3.98 -13.01 4.95
CA VAL A 77 3.77 -11.60 5.31
C VAL A 77 2.78 -11.45 6.46
N ALA A 78 1.73 -12.29 6.51
CA ALA A 78 0.84 -12.35 7.66
C ALA A 78 1.61 -12.68 8.94
N ALA A 79 2.55 -13.64 8.88
CA ALA A 79 3.43 -13.97 9.99
C ALA A 79 4.35 -12.80 10.37
N ALA A 80 4.97 -12.13 9.38
CA ALA A 80 5.84 -10.98 9.60
C ALA A 80 5.08 -9.78 10.23
N VAL A 81 3.86 -9.52 9.78
CA VAL A 81 2.99 -8.47 10.33
C VAL A 81 2.53 -8.82 11.74
N CYS A 82 2.14 -10.07 11.99
CA CYS A 82 1.79 -10.53 13.34
C CYS A 82 2.98 -10.40 14.31
N TRP A 83 4.19 -10.74 13.86
CA TRP A 83 5.42 -10.57 14.63
C TRP A 83 5.73 -9.09 14.91
N SER A 84 5.58 -8.23 13.91
CA SER A 84 5.78 -6.78 14.06
C SER A 84 4.78 -6.16 15.03
N PHE A 85 3.52 -6.60 15.02
CA PHE A 85 2.51 -6.14 15.97
C PHE A 85 2.74 -6.63 17.40
N ARG A 86 3.34 -7.82 17.58
CA ARG A 86 3.69 -8.33 18.92
C ARG A 86 4.83 -7.56 19.59
N ARG A 87 5.76 -7.00 18.81
CA ARG A 87 6.96 -6.34 19.35
C ARG A 87 6.81 -4.83 19.59
N GLY A 88 5.86 -4.16 18.94
CA GLY A 88 5.93 -2.70 18.77
C GLY A 88 4.72 -1.87 19.20
N ALA A 89 3.64 -2.44 19.75
CA ALA A 89 2.42 -1.67 20.01
C ALA A 89 1.81 -1.99 21.38
N ASP A 90 1.49 -0.92 22.13
CA ASP A 90 0.51 -0.96 23.22
C ASP A 90 -0.82 -1.49 22.67
N GLY A 91 -1.50 -2.34 23.44
CA GLY A 91 -2.64 -3.13 22.98
C GLY A 91 -3.79 -2.31 22.37
N GLU A 92 -3.98 -1.05 22.79
CA GLU A 92 -4.98 -0.14 22.23
C GLU A 92 -4.66 0.32 20.81
N SER A 93 -3.40 0.66 20.51
CA SER A 93 -2.98 1.06 19.17
C SER A 93 -3.19 -0.08 18.17
N ARG A 94 -2.99 -1.33 18.59
CA ARG A 94 -3.23 -2.51 17.75
C ARG A 94 -4.70 -2.67 17.37
N ARG A 95 -5.63 -2.45 18.30
CA ARG A 95 -7.08 -2.54 18.03
C ARG A 95 -7.52 -1.46 17.05
N TYR A 96 -7.03 -0.24 17.23
CA TYR A 96 -7.31 0.87 16.31
C TYR A 96 -6.82 0.55 14.89
N LEU A 97 -5.61 0.03 14.73
CA LEU A 97 -5.06 -0.33 13.43
C LEU A 97 -5.84 -1.46 12.74
N LEU A 98 -6.33 -2.44 13.50
CA LEU A 98 -7.20 -3.49 12.96
C LEU A 98 -8.54 -2.93 12.47
N LEU A 99 -9.15 -1.99 13.21
CA LEU A 99 -10.37 -1.32 12.78
C LEU A 99 -10.14 -0.50 11.51
N CYS A 100 -9.05 0.26 11.43
CA CYS A 100 -8.68 1.00 10.21
C CYS A 100 -8.47 0.08 9.00
N ALA A 101 -7.79 -1.05 9.21
CA ALA A 101 -7.57 -2.04 8.16
C ALA A 101 -8.87 -2.68 7.68
N CYS A 102 -9.77 -3.02 8.62
CA CYS A 102 -11.08 -3.56 8.30
C CYS A 102 -11.93 -2.56 7.50
N LEU A 103 -12.00 -1.32 7.97
CA LEU A 103 -12.75 -0.25 7.30
C LEU A 103 -12.20 0.03 5.90
N THR A 104 -10.87 0.10 5.77
CA THR A 104 -10.20 0.28 4.47
C THR A 104 -10.49 -0.90 3.53
N GLY A 105 -10.43 -2.14 4.03
CA GLY A 105 -10.73 -3.34 3.25
C GLY A 105 -12.19 -3.40 2.77
N ILE A 106 -13.14 -3.00 3.62
CA ILE A 106 -14.57 -2.91 3.25
C ILE A 106 -14.77 -1.87 2.14
N ILE A 107 -14.20 -0.67 2.29
CA ILE A 107 -14.30 0.39 1.28
C ILE A 107 -13.68 -0.10 -0.04
N LEU A 108 -12.49 -0.69 0.03
CA LEU A 108 -11.78 -1.16 -1.16
C LEU A 108 -12.54 -2.30 -1.86
N GLY A 109 -13.06 -3.28 -1.13
CA GLY A 109 -13.88 -4.35 -1.68
C GLY A 109 -15.18 -3.84 -2.30
N ALA A 110 -15.82 -2.83 -1.70
CA ALA A 110 -17.01 -2.20 -2.25
C ALA A 110 -16.71 -1.46 -3.56
N ILE A 111 -15.58 -0.75 -3.64
CA ILE A 111 -15.13 -0.04 -4.85
C ILE A 111 -14.78 -1.02 -5.96
N GLN A 112 -14.04 -2.09 -5.65
CA GLN A 112 -13.73 -3.15 -6.62
C GLN A 112 -15.00 -3.81 -7.16
N LYS A 113 -16.01 -4.02 -6.31
CA LYS A 113 -17.31 -4.55 -6.75
C LYS A 113 -18.06 -3.55 -7.61
N LEU A 114 -18.05 -2.26 -7.25
CA LEU A 114 -18.67 -1.19 -8.03
C LEU A 114 -18.05 -1.09 -9.44
N TYR A 115 -16.72 -1.14 -9.55
CA TYR A 115 -16.02 -1.10 -10.85
C TYR A 115 -16.32 -2.31 -11.75
N ARG A 116 -16.68 -3.45 -11.16
CA ARG A 116 -17.14 -4.62 -11.93
C ARG A 116 -18.57 -4.51 -12.43
N LEU A 117 -19.42 -3.81 -11.67
CA LEU A 117 -20.81 -3.59 -12.04
C LEU A 117 -20.94 -2.50 -13.10
N ASP A 118 -20.18 -1.41 -12.95
CA ASP A 118 -20.18 -0.28 -13.88
C ASP A 118 -18.75 0.18 -14.22
N PRO A 119 -18.26 -0.12 -15.45
CA PRO A 119 -16.92 0.27 -15.90
C PRO A 119 -16.77 1.77 -16.18
N VAL A 120 -17.81 2.59 -16.05
CA VAL A 120 -17.73 4.03 -16.31
C VAL A 120 -16.88 4.78 -15.27
N PHE A 121 -16.63 4.16 -14.11
CA PHE A 121 -15.98 4.81 -12.98
C PHE A 121 -14.46 4.57 -12.84
N PHE A 122 -13.82 3.78 -13.70
CA PHE A 122 -12.37 3.62 -13.66
C PHE A 122 -11.67 4.82 -14.33
N TRP A 123 -10.61 5.33 -13.70
CA TRP A 123 -9.83 6.49 -14.16
C TRP A 123 -8.67 6.07 -15.06
N LEU A 124 -7.97 4.99 -14.72
CA LEU A 124 -6.90 4.41 -15.54
C LEU A 124 -7.10 2.92 -15.76
N ASP A 125 -7.07 2.16 -14.66
CA ASP A 125 -7.19 0.70 -14.67
C ASP A 125 -7.74 0.27 -13.29
N PRO A 126 -8.74 -0.62 -13.22
CA PRO A 126 -9.29 -1.12 -11.96
C PRO A 126 -8.23 -1.63 -10.97
N ALA A 127 -7.12 -2.21 -11.46
CA ALA A 127 -6.04 -2.72 -10.62
C ALA A 127 -5.19 -1.60 -9.98
N TRP A 128 -5.09 -0.46 -10.64
CA TRP A 128 -4.29 0.70 -10.21
C TRP A 128 -5.09 1.63 -9.32
N ASP A 129 -6.34 1.89 -9.69
CA ASP A 129 -7.26 2.76 -8.94
C ASP A 129 -7.49 2.22 -7.52
N GLY A 130 -7.66 0.89 -7.39
CA GLY A 130 -7.74 0.23 -6.08
C GLY A 130 -6.49 0.46 -5.24
N GLY A 131 -5.30 0.35 -5.84
CA GLY A 131 -4.03 0.62 -5.15
C GLY A 131 -3.94 2.07 -4.66
N LEU A 132 -4.24 3.04 -5.53
CA LEU A 132 -4.19 4.47 -5.20
C LEU A 132 -5.17 4.85 -4.09
N LEU A 133 -6.41 4.38 -4.16
CA LEU A 133 -7.44 4.64 -3.15
C LEU A 133 -7.09 3.97 -1.82
N GLY A 134 -6.57 2.74 -1.85
CA GLY A 134 -6.06 2.06 -0.67
C GLY A 134 -4.91 2.84 -0.01
N GLY A 135 -3.98 3.35 -0.82
CA GLY A 135 -2.87 4.19 -0.36
C GLY A 135 -3.33 5.50 0.27
N LEU A 136 -4.30 6.17 -0.34
CA LEU A 136 -4.91 7.41 0.18
C LEU A 136 -5.59 7.19 1.54
N LEU A 137 -6.40 6.13 1.66
CA LEU A 137 -7.07 5.78 2.91
C LEU A 137 -6.06 5.41 3.99
N ALA A 138 -5.04 4.62 3.66
CA ALA A 138 -3.99 4.25 4.61
C ALA A 138 -3.20 5.47 5.11
N ALA A 139 -2.90 6.44 4.23
CA ALA A 139 -2.26 7.69 4.61
C ALA A 139 -3.14 8.58 5.49
N ALA A 140 -4.46 8.55 5.29
CA ALA A 140 -5.41 9.29 6.13
C ALA A 140 -5.48 8.72 7.56
N PHE A 141 -5.38 7.40 7.74
CA PHE A 141 -5.47 6.75 9.06
C PHE A 141 -4.16 6.73 9.84
N SER A 142 -3.01 6.64 9.16
CA SER A 142 -1.72 6.61 9.85
C SER A 142 -0.60 7.18 8.99
N VAL A 143 0.31 7.89 9.64
CA VAL A 143 1.54 8.44 9.02
C VAL A 143 2.76 7.53 9.24
N LYS A 144 2.68 6.63 10.24
CA LYS A 144 3.78 5.72 10.57
C LYS A 144 3.88 4.61 9.51
N PRO A 145 5.05 4.42 8.88
CA PRO A 145 5.20 3.47 7.76
C PRO A 145 4.93 2.02 8.14
N GLY A 146 5.25 1.63 9.39
CA GLY A 146 4.94 0.28 9.88
C GLY A 146 3.44 0.01 10.04
N HIS A 147 2.67 1.03 10.39
CA HIS A 147 1.22 0.93 10.53
C HIS A 147 0.54 0.92 9.15
N GLN A 148 0.97 1.79 8.24
CA GLN A 148 0.48 1.82 6.86
C GLN A 148 0.67 0.46 6.16
N PHE A 149 1.84 -0.15 6.31
CA PHE A 149 2.11 -1.48 5.76
C PHE A 149 1.12 -2.55 6.27
N GLY A 150 0.90 -2.60 7.59
CA GLY A 150 -0.01 -3.57 8.20
C GLY A 150 -1.48 -3.33 7.83
N ILE A 151 -1.91 -2.07 7.78
CA ILE A 151 -3.26 -1.67 7.36
C ILE A 151 -3.51 -2.09 5.92
N LEU A 152 -2.60 -1.73 5.02
CA LEU A 152 -2.72 -2.02 3.59
C LEU A 152 -2.74 -3.52 3.32
N LEU A 153 -1.86 -4.28 3.98
CA LEU A 153 -1.77 -5.72 3.73
C LEU A 153 -3.09 -6.42 4.09
N LEU A 154 -3.63 -6.09 5.25
CA LEU A 154 -4.89 -6.67 5.71
C LEU A 154 -6.07 -6.16 4.90
N ALA A 155 -6.09 -4.87 4.51
CA ALA A 155 -7.14 -4.28 3.70
C ALA A 155 -7.22 -4.92 2.30
N VAL A 156 -6.10 -5.06 1.60
CA VAL A 156 -6.05 -5.65 0.25
C VAL A 156 -6.38 -7.15 0.29
N ALA A 157 -5.92 -7.87 1.33
CA ALA A 157 -6.29 -9.27 1.53
C ALA A 157 -7.79 -9.44 1.78
N MET A 158 -8.38 -8.59 2.63
CA MET A 158 -9.82 -8.59 2.90
C MET A 158 -10.64 -8.21 1.68
N ALA A 159 -10.19 -7.25 0.88
CA ALA A 159 -10.87 -6.82 -0.34
C ALA A 159 -10.95 -7.95 -1.37
N GLU A 160 -9.83 -8.65 -1.63
CA GLU A 160 -9.83 -9.81 -2.54
C GLU A 160 -10.69 -10.97 -2.01
N LEU A 161 -10.63 -11.23 -0.70
CA LEU A 161 -11.47 -12.27 -0.09
C LEU A 161 -12.95 -11.92 -0.22
N ALA A 162 -13.33 -10.67 0.05
CA ALA A 162 -14.70 -10.19 -0.12
C ALA A 162 -15.13 -10.34 -1.58
N ASN A 163 -14.28 -9.95 -2.54
CA ASN A 163 -14.58 -10.03 -3.96
C ASN A 163 -14.76 -11.48 -4.44
N GLY A 164 -13.92 -12.41 -3.97
CA GLY A 164 -14.05 -13.84 -4.24
C GLY A 164 -15.34 -14.46 -3.69
N LEU A 165 -15.74 -14.08 -2.47
CA LEU A 165 -16.97 -14.56 -1.84
C LEU A 165 -18.23 -13.96 -2.47
N LEU A 166 -18.19 -12.69 -2.84
CA LEU A 166 -19.34 -11.95 -3.40
C LEU A 166 -19.59 -12.25 -4.89
N SER A 167 -18.61 -12.77 -5.63
CA SER A 167 -18.70 -13.00 -7.09
C SER A 167 -18.87 -14.47 -7.45
N SER A 168 -19.55 -15.25 -6.60
CA SER A 168 -19.78 -16.70 -6.68
C SER A 168 -19.74 -17.28 -8.11
N GLY A 169 -18.60 -17.88 -8.46
CA GLY A 169 -18.41 -18.65 -9.70
C GLY A 169 -17.81 -17.91 -10.91
N THR A 170 -17.74 -16.57 -10.94
CA THR A 170 -17.18 -15.82 -12.09
C THR A 170 -15.78 -15.28 -11.87
N TYR A 171 -15.30 -15.23 -10.62
CA TYR A 171 -14.00 -14.67 -10.28
C TYR A 171 -13.22 -15.61 -9.35
N MET A 172 -11.98 -15.92 -9.73
CA MET A 172 -11.01 -16.57 -8.83
C MET A 172 -10.24 -15.49 -8.07
N ALA A 173 -10.41 -15.44 -6.76
CA ALA A 173 -9.61 -14.56 -5.91
C ALA A 173 -8.17 -15.10 -5.84
N ARG A 174 -7.20 -14.29 -6.27
CA ARG A 174 -5.77 -14.62 -6.25
C ARG A 174 -5.08 -13.78 -5.18
N ILE A 175 -4.91 -14.35 -3.99
CA ILE A 175 -4.31 -13.65 -2.85
C ILE A 175 -2.82 -13.96 -2.80
N GLY A 176 -1.99 -12.93 -3.01
CA GLY A 176 -0.53 -13.03 -2.98
C GLY A 176 0.13 -13.33 -4.33
N SER A 177 -0.61 -13.27 -5.43
CA SER A 177 -0.06 -13.29 -6.79
C SER A 177 0.81 -12.05 -7.06
N LEU A 178 1.59 -12.08 -8.14
CA LEU A 178 2.40 -10.94 -8.56
C LEU A 178 1.56 -9.68 -8.86
N ALA A 179 0.39 -9.84 -9.51
CA ALA A 179 -0.55 -8.73 -9.71
C ALA A 179 -1.07 -8.16 -8.39
N TRP A 180 -1.31 -9.01 -7.39
CA TRP A 180 -1.71 -8.59 -6.05
C TRP A 180 -0.61 -7.75 -5.36
N TRP A 181 0.65 -8.17 -5.53
CA TRP A 181 1.81 -7.43 -5.03
C TRP A 181 1.98 -6.09 -5.73
N ASP A 182 1.73 -6.00 -7.03
CA ASP A 182 1.83 -4.74 -7.79
C ASP A 182 0.89 -3.69 -7.22
N SER A 183 -0.40 -4.03 -7.03
CA SER A 183 -1.39 -3.14 -6.42
C SER A 183 -1.02 -2.78 -4.97
N PHE A 184 -0.49 -3.73 -4.19
CA PHE A 184 -0.04 -3.47 -2.82
C PHE A 184 1.13 -2.48 -2.75
N TRP A 185 2.17 -2.68 -3.57
CA TRP A 185 3.34 -1.81 -3.60
C TRP A 185 2.99 -0.42 -4.12
N LEU A 186 2.10 -0.34 -5.11
CA LEU A 186 1.57 0.94 -5.59
C LEU A 186 0.82 1.67 -4.47
N ALA A 187 -0.05 0.97 -3.72
CA ALA A 187 -0.76 1.54 -2.59
C ALA A 187 0.19 2.04 -1.49
N PHE A 188 1.22 1.25 -1.18
CA PHE A 188 2.23 1.62 -0.19
C PHE A 188 3.02 2.85 -0.64
N ALA A 189 3.49 2.88 -1.90
CA ALA A 189 4.22 4.01 -2.47
C ALA A 189 3.34 5.27 -2.45
N CYS A 190 2.07 5.17 -2.86
CA CYS A 190 1.10 6.26 -2.81
C CYS A 190 0.92 6.80 -1.38
N ALA A 191 0.72 5.91 -0.40
CA ALA A 191 0.56 6.30 0.99
C ALA A 191 1.80 7.05 1.53
N ARG A 192 3.00 6.62 1.14
CA ARG A 192 4.26 7.30 1.52
C ARG A 192 4.40 8.66 0.86
N LEU A 193 4.13 8.78 -0.44
CA LEU A 193 4.20 10.07 -1.16
C LEU A 193 3.25 11.09 -0.52
N ILE A 194 2.03 10.68 -0.21
CA ILE A 194 1.04 11.53 0.47
C ILE A 194 1.54 11.94 1.86
N SER A 195 2.06 10.99 2.64
CA SER A 195 2.60 11.29 3.98
C SER A 195 3.77 12.27 3.94
N ILE A 196 4.69 12.10 2.99
CA ILE A 196 5.83 13.01 2.78
C ILE A 196 5.33 14.38 2.36
N ALA A 197 4.38 14.46 1.43
CA ALA A 197 3.76 15.72 1.00
C ALA A 197 3.11 16.46 2.18
N PHE A 198 2.36 15.76 3.04
CA PHE A 198 1.79 16.34 4.26
C PHE A 198 2.86 16.85 5.23
N HIS A 199 3.96 16.13 5.40
CA HIS A 199 5.08 16.58 6.23
C HIS A 199 5.75 17.83 5.65
N LEU A 200 5.96 17.89 4.34
CA LEU A 200 6.56 19.06 3.65
C LEU A 200 5.64 20.29 3.73
N LEU A 201 4.33 20.10 3.53
CA LEU A 201 3.35 21.17 3.70
C LEU A 201 3.37 21.70 5.13
N ARG A 202 3.30 20.81 6.14
CA ARG A 202 3.33 21.21 7.54
C ARG A 202 4.63 21.94 7.91
N ALA A 203 5.77 21.48 7.40
CA ALA A 203 7.05 22.15 7.61
C ALA A 203 7.07 23.55 6.97
N SER A 204 6.53 23.69 5.76
CA SER A 204 6.44 24.96 5.06
C SER A 204 5.52 25.95 5.78
N TYR A 205 4.34 25.50 6.22
CA TYR A 205 3.44 26.33 7.04
C TYR A 205 4.08 26.74 8.36
N SER A 206 4.81 25.85 9.04
CA SER A 206 5.49 26.20 10.29
C SER A 206 6.63 27.20 10.11
N LYS A 207 7.30 27.20 8.94
CA LYS A 207 8.32 28.21 8.61
C LYS A 207 7.70 29.59 8.41
N VAL A 208 6.61 29.67 7.64
CA VAL A 208 5.89 30.93 7.42
C VAL A 208 5.28 31.46 8.72
N ALA A 209 4.61 30.61 9.51
CA ALA A 209 4.06 31.01 10.81
C ALA A 209 5.16 31.38 11.84
N GLY A 210 6.31 30.71 11.78
CA GLY A 210 7.48 31.02 12.61
C GLY A 210 8.15 32.35 12.23
N GLU A 211 8.21 32.67 10.93
CA GLU A 211 8.65 33.97 10.45
C GLU A 211 7.69 35.08 10.93
N GLU A 212 6.38 34.93 10.77
CA GLU A 212 5.39 35.91 11.27
C GLU A 212 5.49 36.16 12.79
N ALA A 213 5.72 35.10 13.58
CA ALA A 213 5.96 35.24 15.02
C ALA A 213 7.29 35.95 15.35
N ALA A 214 8.34 35.74 14.54
CA ALA A 214 9.63 36.40 14.70
C ALA A 214 9.58 37.90 14.32
N TRP A 215 8.81 38.27 13.29
CA TRP A 215 8.57 39.68 12.93
C TRP A 215 7.81 40.42 14.05
N ARG A 216 6.82 39.76 14.67
CA ARG A 216 6.02 40.33 15.76
C ARG A 216 6.81 40.56 17.06
N ASN A 217 7.84 39.77 17.34
CA ASN A 217 8.70 39.95 18.53
C ASN A 217 9.80 41.01 18.36
N LYS A 218 10.15 41.43 17.15
CA LYS A 218 11.18 42.46 16.91
C LYS A 218 10.68 43.90 17.06
N GLY A 219 9.38 44.12 17.21
CA GLY A 219 8.79 45.46 17.41
C GLY A 219 8.76 45.98 18.85
N GLY A 220 9.34 45.26 19.82
CA GLY A 220 9.12 45.48 21.25
C GLY A 220 10.32 45.89 22.11
N SER A 221 11.47 46.29 21.55
CA SER A 221 12.59 46.79 22.35
C SER A 221 12.84 48.28 22.11
N SER A 222 12.18 49.13 22.90
CA SER A 222 12.58 50.54 23.06
C SER A 222 13.77 50.59 24.03
N PRO A 223 14.89 51.25 23.69
CA PRO A 223 16.01 51.41 24.61
C PRO A 223 15.60 52.35 25.76
N LYS A 224 16.01 52.01 26.98
CA LYS A 224 15.92 52.88 28.15
C LYS A 224 16.98 53.97 28.10
#